data_AF-A0AAJ0LIS1-F1
#
_entry.id   AF-A0AAJ0LIS1-F1
#
_cell.length_a   1.000
_cell.length_b   1.000
_cell.length_c   1.000
_cell.angle_alpha   90.00
_cell.angle_beta   90.00
_cell.angle_gamma   90.00
#
_symmetry.space_group_name_H-M   'P 1'
#
loop_
_entity.id
_entity.type
_entity.pdbx_description
1 polymer ?
#
loop_
_entity_poly.entity_id
_entity_poly.type
_entity_poly.pdbx_seq_one_letter_code
_entity_poly.pdbx_strand_id
1 'polypeptide(L)'
;MLPGVVVIEISRFYKEVRKFCQQEPTYSPRRQVVRTLPSDRWDLSRVARRVYNDASEVLTIMAAAGLPNVDSELKEQDLVLPTIEHLHLLKQQAGLVTKVRTVR
;
A
#
# COMPACT_ATOMS: atom_id res chain seq x y z
N MET A 1 -32.22 3.25 1.95
CA MET A 1 -31.17 2.37 1.38
C MET A 1 -29.85 3.10 1.56
N LEU A 2 -29.15 2.86 2.67
CA LEU A 2 -27.87 3.51 2.96
C LEU A 2 -26.79 2.79 2.14
N PRO A 3 -25.95 3.49 1.37
CA PRO A 3 -24.91 2.84 0.61
C PRO A 3 -23.89 2.26 1.59
N GLY A 4 -23.72 0.94 1.59
CA GLY A 4 -22.75 0.21 2.41
C GLY A 4 -21.32 0.42 1.91
N VAL A 5 -20.79 1.62 2.12
CA VAL A 5 -19.50 2.10 1.58
C VAL A 5 -18.31 1.43 2.30
N VAL A 6 -17.61 0.54 1.57
CA VAL A 6 -16.12 0.47 1.41
C VAL A 6 -15.24 0.04 2.61
N VAL A 7 -15.73 -0.09 3.84
CA VAL A 7 -14.86 -0.43 5.00
C VAL A 7 -14.21 -1.82 4.91
N ILE A 8 -14.91 -2.81 4.32
CA ILE A 8 -14.41 -4.19 4.18
C ILE A 8 -13.20 -4.24 3.21
N GLU A 9 -13.21 -3.42 2.16
CA GLU A 9 -12.21 -3.46 1.08
C GLU A 9 -10.87 -2.88 1.53
N ILE A 10 -10.89 -1.78 2.28
CA ILE A 10 -9.69 -1.12 2.83
C ILE A 10 -8.97 -2.05 3.82
N SER A 11 -9.73 -2.67 4.74
CA SER A 11 -9.17 -3.60 5.73
C SER A 11 -8.56 -4.84 5.07
N ARG A 12 -9.18 -5.34 4.00
CA ARG A 12 -8.66 -6.45 3.21
C ARG A 12 -7.38 -6.04 2.47
N PHE A 13 -7.37 -4.89 1.82
CA PHE A 13 -6.20 -4.36 1.13
C PHE A 13 -5.01 -4.21 2.07
N TYR A 14 -5.21 -3.61 3.24
CA TYR A 14 -4.17 -3.46 4.25
C TYR A 14 -3.54 -4.81 4.63
N LYS A 15 -4.37 -5.84 4.85
CA LYS A 15 -3.89 -7.20 5.19
C LYS A 15 -3.11 -7.84 4.05
N GLU A 16 -3.58 -7.71 2.81
CA GLU A 16 -2.89 -8.27 1.64
C GLU A 16 -1.53 -7.60 1.41
N VAL A 17 -1.45 -6.27 1.52
CA VAL A 17 -0.18 -5.55 1.43
C VAL A 17 0.75 -5.97 2.58
N ARG A 18 0.25 -5.98 3.83
CA ARG A 18 1.07 -6.39 5.00
C ARG A 18 1.64 -7.80 4.81
N LYS A 19 0.80 -8.74 4.37
CA LYS A 19 1.19 -10.12 4.10
C LYS A 19 2.27 -10.19 3.01
N PHE A 20 2.06 -9.47 1.90
CA PHE A 20 3.05 -9.38 0.83
C PHE A 20 4.40 -8.86 1.34
N CYS A 21 4.41 -7.73 2.05
CA CYS A 21 5.63 -7.11 2.56
C CYS A 21 6.42 -8.03 3.53
N GLN A 22 5.73 -8.89 4.28
CA GLN A 22 6.36 -9.81 5.24
C GLN A 22 6.81 -11.14 4.64
N GLN A 23 6.13 -11.62 3.59
CA GLN A 23 6.30 -12.99 3.09
C GLN A 23 7.00 -13.05 1.74
N GLU A 24 7.06 -11.95 0.99
CA GLU A 24 7.58 -11.98 -0.37
C GLU A 24 9.10 -12.26 -0.38
N PRO A 25 9.57 -13.27 -1.13
CA PRO A 25 10.97 -13.69 -1.15
C PRO A 25 11.94 -12.60 -1.61
N THR A 26 13.20 -12.69 -1.17
CA THR A 26 14.14 -11.60 -1.37
C THR A 26 14.52 -11.31 -2.82
N TYR A 27 14.49 -12.35 -3.64
CA TYR A 27 14.79 -12.36 -5.07
C TYR A 27 13.57 -12.04 -5.95
N SER A 28 12.40 -11.79 -5.36
CA SER A 28 11.18 -11.59 -6.16
C SER A 28 11.24 -10.28 -6.96
N PRO A 29 10.90 -10.31 -8.27
CA PRO A 29 10.80 -9.10 -9.07
C PRO A 29 9.54 -8.28 -8.75
N ARG A 30 8.62 -8.81 -7.93
CA ARG A 30 7.35 -8.15 -7.56
C ARG A 30 7.52 -7.17 -6.40
N ARG A 31 8.68 -7.15 -5.76
CA ARG A 31 8.99 -6.29 -4.62
C ARG A 31 10.08 -5.29 -4.96
N GLN A 32 10.09 -4.20 -4.22
CA GLN A 32 11.15 -3.21 -4.16
C GLN A 32 11.43 -2.90 -2.68
N VAL A 33 12.66 -2.51 -2.37
CA VAL A 33 13.06 -2.13 -1.01
C VAL A 33 13.39 -0.65 -1.01
N VAL A 34 12.78 0.09 -0.08
CA VAL A 34 12.93 1.54 0.01
C VAL A 34 13.31 1.91 1.43
N ARG A 35 14.40 2.65 1.58
CA ARG A 35 14.79 3.24 2.86
C ARG A 35 13.87 4.43 3.17
N THR A 36 13.26 4.42 4.34
CA THR A 36 12.59 5.62 4.90
C THR A 36 13.63 6.49 5.58
N LEU A 37 13.45 7.81 5.54
CA LEU A 37 14.36 8.80 6.10
C LEU A 37 13.77 9.45 7.34
N PRO A 38 14.59 10.07 8.22
CA PRO A 38 14.10 10.86 9.34
C PRO A 38 13.13 11.98 8.93
N SER A 39 13.26 12.51 7.72
CA SER A 39 12.36 13.53 7.14
C SER A 39 11.02 12.98 6.66
N ASP A 40 10.84 11.66 6.57
CA ASP A 40 9.60 10.99 6.18
C ASP A 40 8.67 10.72 7.41
N ARG A 41 9.17 10.96 8.62
CA ARG A 41 8.57 10.59 9.92
C ARG A 41 7.07 10.89 10.05
N TRP A 42 6.64 12.05 9.56
CA TRP A 42 5.27 12.56 9.68
C TRP A 42 4.59 12.79 8.33
N ASP A 43 5.23 12.42 7.22
CA ASP A 43 4.73 12.68 5.87
C ASP A 43 4.90 11.44 4.98
N LEU A 44 3.99 10.48 5.17
CA LEU A 44 3.93 9.25 4.38
C LEU A 44 3.70 9.52 2.89
N SER A 45 3.09 10.66 2.55
CA SER A 45 2.80 11.03 1.16
C SER A 45 4.08 11.28 0.35
N ARG A 46 5.17 11.70 1.01
CA ARG A 46 6.51 11.82 0.39
C ARG A 46 7.07 10.48 -0.01
N VAL A 47 6.94 9.48 0.86
CA VAL A 47 7.40 8.11 0.57
C VAL A 47 6.56 7.54 -0.57
N ALA A 48 5.23 7.67 -0.49
CA ALA A 48 4.31 7.22 -1.55
C ALA A 48 4.66 7.84 -2.90
N ARG A 49 4.86 9.17 -2.96
CA ARG A 49 5.26 9.88 -4.19
C ARG A 49 6.62 9.43 -4.71
N ARG A 50 7.60 9.20 -3.84
CA ARG A 50 8.94 8.74 -4.23
C ARG A 50 8.91 7.34 -4.85
N VAL A 51 8.05 6.46 -4.34
CA VAL A 51 8.00 5.05 -4.73
C VAL A 51 7.05 4.79 -5.90
N TYR A 52 5.88 5.43 -5.90
CA TYR A 52 4.80 5.15 -6.85
C TYR A 52 4.48 6.31 -7.78
N ASN A 53 5.18 7.46 -7.63
CA ASN A 53 4.82 8.71 -8.28
C ASN A 53 3.37 9.16 -7.99
N ASP A 54 2.80 8.67 -6.87
CA ASP A 54 1.45 8.99 -6.42
C ASP A 54 1.45 9.15 -4.89
N ALA A 55 1.06 10.35 -4.44
CA ALA A 55 0.96 10.68 -3.02
C ALA A 55 -0.26 10.06 -2.34
N SER A 56 -1.23 9.54 -3.10
CA SER A 56 -2.44 8.89 -2.56
C SER A 56 -2.17 7.48 -2.01
N GLU A 57 -1.02 6.88 -2.34
CA GLU A 57 -0.65 5.51 -1.94
C GLU A 57 -0.18 5.37 -0.47
N VAL A 58 -0.59 6.30 0.40
CA VAL A 58 -0.21 6.33 1.82
C VAL A 58 -0.61 5.05 2.54
N LEU A 59 -1.77 4.47 2.22
CA LEU A 59 -2.25 3.25 2.86
C LEU A 59 -1.31 2.06 2.61
N THR A 60 -0.68 2.00 1.45
CA THR A 60 0.34 0.99 1.10
C THR A 60 1.57 1.14 1.99
N ILE A 61 2.04 2.38 2.18
CA ILE A 61 3.19 2.69 3.05
C ILE A 61 2.88 2.34 4.51
N MET A 62 1.68 2.70 4.99
CA MET A 62 1.22 2.34 6.33
C MET A 62 1.23 0.83 6.54
N ALA A 63 0.65 0.06 5.61
CA ALA A 63 0.59 -1.39 5.68
C ALA A 63 1.98 -2.03 5.69
N ALA A 64 2.88 -1.56 4.82
CA ALA A 64 4.26 -2.04 4.80
C ALA A 64 5.00 -1.74 6.10
N ALA A 65 4.87 -0.53 6.63
CA ALA A 65 5.48 -0.10 7.89
C ALA A 65 4.80 -0.72 9.14
N GLY A 66 3.60 -1.27 8.99
CA GLY A 66 2.82 -1.85 10.09
C GLY A 66 2.23 -0.80 11.02
N LEU A 67 1.92 0.39 10.49
CA LEU A 67 1.37 1.50 11.24
C LEU A 67 -0.13 1.31 11.49
N PRO A 68 -0.61 1.41 12.74
CA PRO A 68 -2.02 1.20 13.04
C PRO A 68 -2.93 2.33 12.53
N ASN A 69 -2.39 3.55 12.34
CA ASN A 69 -3.12 4.72 11.84
C ASN A 69 -2.14 5.74 11.21
N VAL A 70 -2.69 6.77 10.57
CA VAL A 70 -1.93 7.83 9.86
C VAL A 70 -1.11 8.72 10.79
N ASP A 71 -1.52 8.84 12.06
CA ASP A 71 -0.84 9.67 13.06
C ASP A 71 0.36 8.96 13.71
N SER A 72 0.58 7.69 13.35
CA SER A 72 1.69 6.91 13.88
C SER A 72 3.01 7.33 13.23
N GLU A 73 4.02 7.52 14.06
CA GLU A 73 5.36 7.90 13.62
C GLU A 73 5.99 6.83 12.71
N LEU A 74 6.44 7.23 11.52
CA LEU A 74 7.25 6.36 10.67
C LEU A 74 8.70 6.36 11.15
N LYS A 75 9.12 5.25 11.75
CA LYS A 75 10.52 5.02 12.12
C LYS A 75 11.38 4.80 10.89
N GLU A 76 12.65 5.20 10.98
CA GLU A 76 13.64 4.90 9.96
C GLU A 76 13.89 3.39 9.84
N GLN A 77 13.57 2.82 8.67
CA GLN A 77 13.66 1.39 8.38
C GLN A 77 13.71 1.13 6.86
N ASP A 78 14.00 -0.11 6.49
CA ASP A 78 13.82 -0.59 5.12
C ASP A 78 12.41 -1.15 4.95
N LEU A 79 11.63 -0.57 4.03
CA LEU A 79 10.31 -1.05 3.69
C LEU A 79 10.38 -1.95 2.47
N VAL A 80 9.90 -3.19 2.60
CA VAL A 80 9.56 -4.04 1.46
C VAL A 80 8.20 -3.58 0.95
N LEU A 81 8.13 -3.25 -0.34
CA LEU A 81 6.93 -2.71 -0.98
C LEU A 81 6.66 -3.46 -2.29
N PRO A 82 5.40 -3.61 -2.72
CA PRO A 82 5.10 -4.11 -4.06
C PRO A 82 5.58 -3.12 -5.13
N THR A 83 5.91 -3.61 -6.33
CA THR A 83 6.01 -2.73 -7.51
C THR A 83 4.65 -2.12 -7.85
N ILE A 84 4.61 -1.10 -8.69
CA ILE A 84 3.34 -0.45 -9.07
C ILE A 84 2.38 -1.43 -9.76
N GLU A 85 2.88 -2.32 -10.60
CA GLU A 85 2.07 -3.34 -11.27
C GLU A 85 1.48 -4.31 -10.25
N HIS A 86 2.27 -4.74 -9.27
CA HIS A 86 1.80 -5.67 -8.25
C HIS A 86 0.86 -4.99 -7.24
N LEU A 87 1.09 -3.71 -6.93
CA LEU A 87 0.20 -2.90 -6.12
C LEU A 87 -1.21 -2.84 -6.74
N HIS A 88 -1.30 -2.62 -8.06
CA HIS A 88 -2.58 -2.66 -8.76
C HIS A 88 -3.27 -4.02 -8.67
N LEU A 89 -2.52 -5.13 -8.75
CA LEU A 89 -3.07 -6.47 -8.56
C LEU A 89 -3.63 -6.65 -7.14
N LEU A 90 -2.91 -6.20 -6.11
CA LEU A 90 -3.37 -6.26 -4.72
C LEU A 90 -4.64 -5.42 -4.52
N LYS A 91 -4.73 -4.23 -5.13
CA LYS A 91 -5.95 -3.40 -5.10
C LYS A 91 -7.13 -4.08 -5.78
N GLN A 92 -6.93 -4.72 -6.92
CA GLN A 92 -7.97 -5.49 -7.62
C GLN A 92 -8.43 -6.68 -6.78
N GLN A 93 -7.51 -7.43 -6.17
CA GLN A 93 -7.82 -8.56 -5.29
C GLN A 93 -8.60 -8.14 -4.04
N ALA A 94 -8.31 -6.94 -3.52
CA ALA A 94 -9.01 -6.37 -2.38
C ALA A 94 -10.39 -5.79 -2.72
N GLY A 95 -10.71 -5.60 -4.01
CA GLY A 95 -11.96 -4.99 -4.47
C GLY A 95 -11.91 -3.47 -4.62
N LEU A 96 -10.77 -2.82 -4.38
CA LEU A 96 -10.62 -1.35 -4.42
C LEU A 96 -10.67 -0.76 -5.83
N VAL A 97 -10.59 -1.59 -6.87
CA VAL A 97 -10.73 -1.17 -8.26
C VAL A 97 -11.91 -1.89 -8.88
N THR A 98 -12.97 -1.16 -9.19
CA THR A 98 -14.07 -1.68 -10.01
C THR A 98 -13.55 -1.87 -11.43
N LYS A 99 -13.47 -3.12 -11.91
CA LYS A 99 -13.36 -3.38 -13.35
C LYS A 99 -14.61 -2.80 -13.99
N VAL A 100 -14.51 -1.64 -14.63
CA VAL A 100 -15.55 -1.17 -15.55
C VAL A 100 -15.61 -2.21 -16.67
N ARG A 101 -16.55 -3.14 -16.58
CA ARG A 101 -16.90 -4.00 -17.71
C ARG A 101 -17.54 -3.11 -18.75
N THR A 102 -16.78 -2.67 -19.74
CA THR A 102 -17.38 -2.07 -20.94
C THR A 102 -18.16 -3.18 -21.63
N VAL A 103 -19.47 -3.19 -21.43
CA VAL A 103 -20.39 -4.01 -22.22
C VAL A 103 -20.29 -3.44 -23.64
N ARG A 104 -19.76 -4.26 -24.56
CA ARG A 104 -19.81 -3.97 -26.00
C ARG A 104 -21.19 -4.32 -26.53
#